data_AF-A0A6U6D4A0-F1
#
_entry.id   AF-A0A6U6D4A0-F1
#
_cell.length_a   1.000
_cell.length_b   1.000
_cell.length_c   1.000
_cell.angle_alpha   90.00
_cell.angle_beta   90.00
_cell.angle_gamma   90.00
#
_symmetry.space_group_name_H-M   'P 1'
#
loop_
_entity.id
_entity.type
_entity.pdbx_description
1 polymer ?
#
loop_
_entity_poly.entity_id
_entity_poly.type
_entity_poly.pdbx_seq_one_letter_code
_entity_poly.pdbx_strand_id
1 'polypeptide(L)'
;AFGNGEDGEGEGEEDDFNYTPEEIYAAVNAVSPGLIRVEADELTYPLHVILRYHIERDVVEGKLDVKDIPARWNSAMKETLGVDVPDDAAGCLQDVHWSGLAIGYFPTYLIGSATAAQLAHYCRRDMPDMDDRIERGEFGEIKAWLTDKVHRHGRRYGSLDEMLEDQLGEKLNPKYFIDYLTNKYTELYKC
;
A
#
# COMPACT_ATOMS: atom_id res chain seq x y z
N ALA A 1 -3.26 -9.01 65.81
CA ALA A 1 -4.68 -9.23 65.47
C ALA A 1 -5.06 -8.21 64.43
N PHE A 2 -5.84 -8.63 63.43
CA PHE A 2 -6.31 -7.88 62.25
C PHE A 2 -5.20 -7.63 61.20
N GLY A 3 -5.32 -8.08 59.95
CA GLY A 3 -6.36 -8.85 59.28
C GLY A 3 -5.87 -9.15 57.86
N ASN A 4 -6.26 -10.32 57.34
CA ASN A 4 -6.04 -10.72 55.95
C ASN A 4 -6.71 -9.69 55.03
N GLY A 5 -5.93 -9.07 54.15
CA GLY A 5 -6.43 -8.42 52.96
C GLY A 5 -6.28 -9.42 51.82
N GLU A 6 -7.40 -9.87 51.30
CA GLU A 6 -7.52 -10.79 50.18
C GLU A 6 -6.75 -10.24 48.98
N ASP A 7 -5.77 -11.02 48.52
CA ASP A 7 -5.22 -10.87 47.19
C ASP A 7 -6.36 -11.19 46.21
N GLY A 8 -7.04 -10.14 45.75
CA GLY A 8 -7.94 -10.23 44.62
C GLY A 8 -7.09 -10.63 43.42
N GLU A 9 -7.02 -11.92 43.15
CA GLU A 9 -6.73 -12.46 41.83
C GLU A 9 -7.80 -11.87 40.92
N GLY A 10 -7.49 -10.72 40.32
CA GLY A 10 -8.17 -10.30 39.12
C GLY A 10 -7.89 -11.38 38.10
N GLU A 11 -8.87 -12.28 37.93
CA GLU A 11 -8.98 -13.12 36.75
C GLU A 11 -8.74 -12.19 35.57
N GLY A 12 -7.54 -12.28 34.98
CA GLY A 12 -7.31 -11.64 33.71
C GLY A 12 -8.38 -12.21 32.78
N GLU A 13 -9.22 -11.35 32.22
CA GLU A 13 -9.99 -11.71 31.04
C GLU A 13 -8.96 -12.22 30.03
N GLU A 14 -8.82 -13.54 29.94
CA GLU A 14 -8.21 -14.18 28.78
C GLU A 14 -9.13 -13.78 27.64
N ASP A 15 -8.71 -12.76 26.88
CA ASP A 15 -9.30 -12.45 25.58
C ASP A 15 -9.24 -13.74 24.77
N ASP A 16 -10.35 -14.47 24.73
CA ASP A 16 -10.53 -15.70 23.97
C ASP A 16 -10.51 -15.32 22.48
N PHE A 17 -9.30 -15.26 21.92
CA PHE A 17 -9.01 -14.85 20.56
C PHE A 17 -9.45 -15.97 19.59
N ASN A 18 -10.76 -16.15 19.46
CA ASN A 18 -11.39 -17.25 18.74
C ASN A 18 -11.79 -16.82 17.31
N TYR A 19 -10.79 -16.62 16.44
CA TYR A 19 -10.97 -16.33 15.01
C TYR A 19 -10.28 -17.37 14.15
N THR A 20 -10.89 -17.75 13.02
CA THR A 20 -10.24 -18.63 12.05
C THR A 20 -9.16 -17.88 11.26
N PRO A 21 -8.18 -18.59 10.66
CA PRO A 21 -7.19 -17.96 9.78
C PRO A 21 -7.83 -17.15 8.64
N GLU A 22 -8.95 -17.61 8.09
CA GLU A 22 -9.69 -16.94 7.02
C GLU A 22 -10.37 -15.65 7.51
N GLU A 23 -10.91 -15.64 8.72
CA GLU A 23 -11.50 -14.44 9.33
C GLU A 23 -10.43 -13.38 9.58
N ILE A 24 -9.26 -13.78 10.08
CA ILE A 24 -8.13 -12.88 10.27
C ILE A 24 -7.64 -12.36 8.91
N TYR A 25 -7.48 -13.23 7.91
CA TYR A 25 -7.09 -12.83 6.55
C TYR A 25 -8.08 -11.84 5.94
N ALA A 26 -9.39 -12.05 6.10
CA ALA A 26 -10.40 -11.12 5.62
C ALA A 26 -10.34 -9.78 6.35
N ALA A 27 -10.18 -9.79 7.68
CA ALA A 27 -10.13 -8.58 8.51
C ALA A 27 -8.93 -7.68 8.16
N VAL A 28 -7.73 -8.25 7.98
CA VAL A 28 -6.53 -7.46 7.65
C VAL A 28 -6.55 -6.92 6.21
N ASN A 29 -7.38 -7.50 5.33
CA ASN A 29 -7.53 -7.09 3.94
C ASN A 29 -8.86 -6.34 3.68
N ALA A 30 -9.52 -5.85 4.73
CA ALA A 30 -10.76 -5.10 4.58
C ALA A 30 -10.53 -3.79 3.81
N VAL A 31 -11.42 -3.50 2.87
CA VAL A 31 -11.47 -2.25 2.10
C VAL A 31 -12.42 -1.29 2.77
N SER A 32 -11.95 -0.07 3.03
CA SER A 32 -12.76 1.00 3.56
C SER A 32 -12.23 2.35 3.07
N PRO A 33 -12.97 3.09 2.23
CA PRO A 33 -12.57 4.42 1.82
C PRO A 33 -12.37 5.33 3.03
N GLY A 34 -11.16 5.88 3.16
CA GLY A 34 -10.76 6.73 4.28
C GLY A 34 -10.14 8.05 3.82
N LEU A 35 -9.81 8.90 4.79
CA LEU A 35 -9.17 10.20 4.53
C LEU A 35 -7.64 10.08 4.47
N ILE A 36 -7.06 9.19 5.28
CA ILE A 36 -5.64 9.15 5.57
C ILE A 36 -4.92 8.14 4.68
N ARG A 37 -4.05 8.64 3.79
CA ARG A 37 -3.34 7.81 2.81
C ARG A 37 -2.50 6.70 3.44
N VAL A 38 -1.84 6.96 4.57
CA VAL A 38 -0.95 5.98 5.23
C VAL A 38 -1.71 4.86 5.94
N GLU A 39 -3.03 5.01 6.09
CA GLU A 39 -3.94 4.03 6.70
C GLU A 39 -4.84 3.36 5.65
N ALA A 40 -4.74 3.76 4.38
CA ALA A 40 -5.59 3.26 3.31
C ALA A 40 -5.27 1.80 2.95
N ASP A 41 -6.30 1.04 2.62
CA ASP A 41 -6.21 -0.33 2.13
C ASP A 41 -5.58 -0.42 0.72
N GLU A 42 -5.18 -1.62 0.28
CA GLU A 42 -4.49 -1.78 -1.01
C GLU A 42 -5.31 -1.37 -2.23
N LEU A 43 -6.65 -1.37 -2.13
CA LEU A 43 -7.55 -1.03 -3.25
C LEU A 43 -7.80 0.49 -3.33
N THR A 44 -7.90 1.16 -2.19
CA THR A 44 -8.14 2.62 -2.13
C THR A 44 -6.84 3.43 -2.15
N TYR A 45 -5.73 2.89 -1.66
CA TYR A 45 -4.43 3.56 -1.61
C TYR A 45 -3.97 4.19 -2.93
N PRO A 46 -4.07 3.53 -4.11
CA PRO A 46 -3.70 4.14 -5.40
C PRO A 46 -4.43 5.46 -5.68
N LEU A 47 -5.69 5.59 -5.25
CA LEU A 47 -6.52 6.76 -5.50
C LEU A 47 -6.00 7.99 -4.73
N HIS A 48 -5.49 7.79 -3.50
CA HIS A 48 -4.84 8.86 -2.73
C HIS A 48 -3.58 9.37 -3.43
N VAL A 49 -2.80 8.49 -4.06
CA VAL A 49 -1.60 8.84 -4.82
C VAL A 49 -1.95 9.61 -6.09
N ILE A 50 -2.94 9.12 -6.85
CA ILE A 50 -3.41 9.74 -8.09
C ILE A 50 -3.93 11.16 -7.83
N LEU A 51 -4.67 11.38 -6.74
CA LEU A 51 -5.15 12.71 -6.35
C LEU A 51 -4.00 13.70 -6.19
N ARG A 52 -2.94 13.31 -5.45
CA ARG A 52 -1.78 14.17 -5.20
C ARG A 52 -1.00 14.44 -6.47
N TYR A 53 -0.81 13.43 -7.31
CA TYR A 53 -0.20 13.60 -8.63
C TYR A 53 -0.97 14.63 -9.48
N HIS A 54 -2.30 14.56 -9.54
CA HIS A 54 -3.09 15.52 -10.29
C HIS A 54 -2.96 16.95 -9.75
N ILE A 55 -2.99 17.12 -8.43
CA ILE A 55 -2.78 18.43 -7.81
C ILE A 55 -1.38 18.96 -8.13
N GLU A 56 -0.33 18.15 -7.96
CA GLU A 56 1.05 18.55 -8.28
C GLU A 56 1.21 18.96 -9.74
N ARG A 57 0.70 18.14 -10.67
CA ARG A 57 0.71 18.45 -12.11
C ARG A 57 0.02 19.78 -12.37
N ASP A 58 -1.19 19.97 -11.85
CA ASP A 58 -1.99 21.16 -12.14
C ASP A 58 -1.35 22.43 -11.55
N VAL A 59 -0.70 22.35 -10.39
CA VAL A 59 0.07 23.46 -9.80
C VAL A 59 1.30 23.78 -10.65
N VAL A 60 2.09 22.76 -11.03
CA VAL A 60 3.32 22.94 -11.83
C VAL A 60 3.01 23.49 -13.23
N GLU A 61 1.89 23.08 -13.83
CA GLU A 61 1.42 23.58 -15.12
C GLU A 61 0.76 24.97 -15.04
N GLY A 62 0.61 25.54 -13.84
CA GLY A 62 -0.06 26.84 -13.64
C GLY A 62 -1.57 26.81 -13.89
N LYS A 63 -2.20 25.63 -13.81
CA LYS A 63 -3.65 25.42 -13.95
C LYS A 63 -4.40 25.49 -12.62
N LEU A 64 -3.68 25.43 -11.49
CA LEU A 64 -4.23 25.51 -10.14
C LEU A 64 -3.39 26.48 -9.29
N ASP A 65 -4.03 27.50 -8.71
CA ASP A 65 -3.38 28.34 -7.72
C ASP A 65 -3.25 27.59 -6.38
N VAL A 66 -2.15 27.78 -5.65
CA VAL A 66 -1.89 27.11 -4.36
C VAL A 66 -3.01 27.32 -3.35
N LYS A 67 -3.61 28.51 -3.31
CA LYS A 67 -4.74 28.84 -2.40
C LYS A 67 -5.99 28.00 -2.66
N ASP A 68 -6.13 27.41 -3.86
CA ASP A 68 -7.30 26.65 -4.28
C ASP A 68 -7.11 25.13 -4.09
N ILE A 69 -5.93 24.70 -3.62
CA ILE A 69 -5.63 23.29 -3.30
C ILE A 69 -6.65 22.69 -2.31
N PRO A 70 -7.03 23.35 -1.19
CA PRO A 70 -8.01 22.77 -0.25
C PRO A 70 -9.33 22.42 -0.93
N ALA A 71 -9.87 23.33 -1.74
CA ALA A 71 -11.13 23.11 -2.45
C ALA A 71 -11.00 21.98 -3.50
N ARG A 72 -9.91 21.98 -4.28
CA ARG A 72 -9.61 20.93 -5.27
C ARG A 72 -9.48 19.56 -4.62
N TRP A 73 -8.82 19.48 -3.47
CA TRP A 73 -8.63 18.28 -2.67
C TRP A 73 -9.95 17.71 -2.18
N ASN A 74 -10.76 18.54 -1.51
CA ASN A 74 -12.02 18.11 -0.92
C ASN A 74 -12.99 17.59 -1.98
N SER A 75 -13.05 18.27 -3.13
CA SER A 75 -13.84 17.82 -4.27
C SER A 75 -13.35 16.46 -4.81
N ALA A 76 -12.04 16.26 -4.98
CA ALA A 76 -11.50 15.01 -5.48
C ALA A 76 -11.70 13.84 -4.51
N MET A 77 -11.51 14.06 -3.21
CA MET A 77 -11.75 13.04 -2.18
C MET A 77 -13.22 12.59 -2.20
N LYS A 78 -14.16 13.54 -2.32
CA LYS A 78 -15.58 13.22 -2.43
C LYS A 78 -15.92 12.45 -3.71
N GLU A 79 -15.40 12.91 -4.85
CA GLU A 79 -15.63 12.28 -6.16
C GLU A 79 -15.06 10.87 -6.25
N THR A 80 -13.86 10.66 -5.70
CA THR A 80 -13.09 9.43 -5.92
C THR A 80 -13.32 8.39 -4.82
N LEU A 81 -13.45 8.82 -3.56
CA LEU A 81 -13.56 7.94 -2.39
C LEU A 81 -14.90 8.09 -1.65
N GLY A 82 -15.74 9.07 -2.02
CA GLY A 82 -17.05 9.29 -1.37
C GLY A 82 -16.98 9.96 0.01
N VAL A 83 -15.79 10.31 0.49
CA VAL A 83 -15.55 10.83 1.84
C VAL A 83 -15.59 12.36 1.89
N ASP A 84 -16.14 12.90 2.99
CA ASP A 84 -16.15 14.33 3.27
C ASP A 84 -14.95 14.70 4.14
N VAL A 85 -14.19 15.73 3.72
CA VAL A 85 -13.01 16.21 4.44
C VAL A 85 -13.45 17.26 5.47
N PRO A 86 -13.26 17.02 6.79
CA PRO A 86 -13.77 17.91 7.83
C PRO A 86 -12.96 19.20 7.98
N ASP A 87 -11.65 19.14 7.74
CA ASP A 87 -10.71 20.24 7.87
C ASP A 87 -9.43 19.98 7.06
N ASP A 88 -8.58 21.00 6.91
CA ASP A 88 -7.35 20.90 6.12
C ASP A 88 -6.32 19.94 6.74
N ALA A 89 -6.38 19.67 8.05
CA ALA A 89 -5.47 18.73 8.72
C ALA A 89 -5.76 17.27 8.30
N ALA A 90 -7.04 16.91 8.19
CA ALA A 90 -7.47 15.66 7.57
C ALA A 90 -7.49 15.72 6.02
N GLY A 91 -7.31 16.92 5.46
CA GLY A 91 -7.30 17.21 4.03
C GLY A 91 -5.89 17.35 3.44
N CYS A 92 -5.66 18.46 2.74
CA CYS A 92 -4.43 18.70 1.99
C CYS A 92 -3.18 18.89 2.85
N LEU A 93 -3.29 19.07 4.17
CA LEU A 93 -2.16 19.17 5.09
C LEU A 93 -1.79 17.82 5.75
N GLN A 94 -2.46 16.71 5.39
CA GLN A 94 -2.22 15.41 6.03
C GLN A 94 -0.81 14.85 5.79
N ASP A 95 -0.13 15.27 4.73
CA ASP A 95 1.18 14.75 4.32
C ASP A 95 2.26 15.86 4.35
N VAL A 96 3.47 15.49 4.78
CA VAL A 96 4.60 16.41 4.93
C VAL A 96 5.33 16.72 3.61
N HIS A 97 5.08 15.95 2.54
CA HIS A 97 5.90 15.97 1.32
C HIS A 97 6.02 17.36 0.69
N TRP A 98 4.92 18.10 0.59
CA TRP A 98 4.92 19.43 -0.02
C TRP A 98 5.66 20.47 0.81
N SER A 99 5.60 20.38 2.15
CA SER A 99 6.39 21.28 3.01
C SER A 99 7.89 20.97 2.95
N GLY A 100 8.25 19.72 2.63
CA GLY A 100 9.61 19.28 2.33
C GLY A 100 10.07 19.47 0.88
N LEU A 101 9.27 20.13 0.02
CA LEU A 101 9.54 20.31 -1.42
C LEU A 101 9.70 19.01 -2.22
N ALA A 102 9.15 17.89 -1.73
CA ALA A 102 9.15 16.60 -2.42
C ALA A 102 8.05 16.54 -3.52
N ILE A 103 8.06 17.51 -4.43
CA ILE A 103 7.13 17.59 -5.56
C ILE A 103 7.51 16.53 -6.62
N GLY A 104 6.52 15.80 -7.13
CA GLY A 104 6.73 14.67 -8.06
C GLY A 104 7.11 13.37 -7.34
N TYR A 105 7.07 13.34 -6.01
CA TYR A 105 7.42 12.17 -5.22
C TYR A 105 6.26 11.17 -5.11
N PHE A 106 5.02 11.62 -4.93
CA PHE A 106 3.89 10.70 -4.71
C PHE A 106 3.73 9.60 -5.77
N PRO A 107 3.91 9.85 -7.07
CA PRO A 107 3.84 8.79 -8.08
C PRO A 107 4.76 7.60 -7.80
N THR A 108 5.88 7.78 -7.09
CA THR A 108 6.82 6.69 -6.80
C THR A 108 6.22 5.62 -5.88
N TYR A 109 5.24 5.95 -5.04
CA TYR A 109 4.55 4.95 -4.21
C TYR A 109 3.76 3.96 -5.07
N LEU A 110 2.98 4.46 -6.02
CA LEU A 110 2.18 3.60 -6.90
C LEU A 110 3.06 2.83 -7.90
N ILE A 111 4.15 3.44 -8.39
CA ILE A 111 5.18 2.73 -9.15
C ILE A 111 5.76 1.57 -8.31
N GLY A 112 6.03 1.79 -7.03
CA GLY A 112 6.50 0.77 -6.10
C GLY A 112 5.53 -0.40 -5.97
N SER A 113 4.24 -0.13 -5.72
CA SER A 113 3.19 -1.16 -5.64
C SER A 113 3.07 -1.96 -6.95
N ALA A 114 3.10 -1.27 -8.10
CA ALA A 114 3.04 -1.93 -9.40
C ALA A 114 4.26 -2.83 -9.66
N THR A 115 5.45 -2.34 -9.31
CA THR A 115 6.70 -3.08 -9.42
C THR A 115 6.68 -4.31 -8.51
N ALA A 116 6.16 -4.19 -7.29
CA ALA A 116 6.07 -5.31 -6.35
C ALA A 116 5.18 -6.44 -6.89
N ALA A 117 4.02 -6.12 -7.46
CA ALA A 117 3.14 -7.12 -8.06
C ALA A 117 3.79 -7.80 -9.28
N GLN A 118 4.47 -7.05 -10.15
CA GLN A 118 5.21 -7.61 -11.27
C GLN A 118 6.35 -8.52 -10.79
N LEU A 119 7.16 -8.09 -9.82
CA LEU A 119 8.22 -8.91 -9.25
C LEU A 119 7.67 -10.19 -8.62
N ALA A 120 6.56 -10.11 -7.89
CA ALA A 120 5.90 -11.29 -7.30
C ALA A 120 5.42 -12.27 -8.38
N HIS A 121 4.88 -11.79 -9.50
CA HIS A 121 4.51 -12.63 -10.64
C HIS A 121 5.72 -13.39 -11.21
N TYR A 122 6.82 -12.68 -11.50
CA TYR A 122 8.02 -13.31 -12.06
C TYR A 122 8.72 -14.22 -11.05
N CYS A 123 8.69 -13.89 -9.76
CA CYS A 123 9.22 -14.74 -8.70
C CYS A 123 8.43 -16.06 -8.63
N ARG A 124 7.09 -16.02 -8.64
CA ARG A 124 6.25 -17.24 -8.69
C ARG A 124 6.46 -18.05 -9.96
N ARG A 125 6.71 -17.40 -11.10
CA ARG A 125 7.02 -18.09 -12.36
C ARG A 125 8.34 -18.87 -12.26
N ASP A 126 9.37 -18.24 -11.71
CA ASP A 126 10.71 -18.82 -11.58
C ASP A 126 10.80 -19.81 -10.39
N MET A 127 9.92 -19.66 -9.39
CA MET A 127 9.78 -20.49 -8.20
C MET A 127 8.31 -20.91 -8.01
N PRO A 128 7.85 -21.97 -8.70
CA PRO A 128 6.44 -22.40 -8.66
C PRO A 128 5.92 -22.81 -7.28
N ASP A 129 6.81 -23.18 -6.34
CA ASP A 129 6.51 -23.56 -4.96
C ASP A 129 6.66 -22.39 -3.97
N MET A 130 6.68 -21.14 -4.46
CA MET A 130 6.87 -19.94 -3.63
C MET A 130 5.81 -19.81 -2.52
N ASP A 131 4.53 -20.07 -2.81
CA ASP A 131 3.46 -19.92 -1.82
C ASP A 131 3.56 -21.00 -0.72
N ASP A 132 3.89 -22.25 -1.07
CA ASP A 132 4.15 -23.33 -0.09
C ASP A 132 5.34 -23.00 0.83
N ARG A 133 6.35 -22.29 0.31
CA ARG A 133 7.50 -21.82 1.12
C ARG A 133 7.08 -20.72 2.08
N ILE A 134 6.22 -19.78 1.63
CA ILE A 134 5.67 -18.74 2.50
C ILE A 134 4.87 -19.36 3.66
N GLU A 135 4.05 -20.38 3.37
CA GLU A 135 3.30 -21.12 4.39
C GLU A 135 4.21 -21.75 5.46
N ARG A 136 5.37 -22.27 5.04
CA ARG A 136 6.40 -22.82 5.95
C ARG A 136 7.31 -21.76 6.60
N GLY A 137 7.14 -20.47 6.27
CA GLY A 137 8.00 -19.38 6.76
C GLY A 137 9.41 -19.35 6.13
N GLU A 138 9.60 -19.97 4.97
CA GLU A 138 10.87 -20.15 4.28
C GLU A 138 11.16 -19.02 3.28
N PHE A 139 11.60 -17.86 3.76
CA PHE A 139 11.84 -16.68 2.90
C PHE A 139 13.25 -16.60 2.26
N GLY A 140 14.12 -17.58 2.54
CA GLY A 140 15.53 -17.55 2.13
C GLY A 140 15.74 -17.47 0.62
N GLU A 141 15.07 -18.34 -0.13
CA GLU A 141 15.19 -18.37 -1.59
C GLU A 141 14.48 -17.19 -2.25
N ILE A 142 13.35 -16.71 -1.71
CA ILE A 142 12.65 -15.51 -2.19
C ILE A 142 13.59 -14.29 -2.07
N LYS A 143 14.24 -14.13 -0.92
CA LYS A 143 15.24 -13.07 -0.71
C LYS A 143 16.44 -13.22 -1.66
N ALA A 144 16.90 -14.45 -1.90
CA ALA A 144 18.01 -14.70 -2.83
C ALA A 144 17.62 -14.31 -4.25
N TRP A 145 16.41 -14.66 -4.70
CA TRP A 145 15.88 -14.26 -6.01
C TRP A 145 15.77 -12.74 -6.13
N LEU A 146 15.20 -12.05 -5.14
CA LEU A 146 15.14 -10.57 -5.12
C LEU A 146 16.53 -9.93 -5.09
N THR A 147 17.49 -10.57 -4.42
CA THR A 147 18.88 -10.10 -4.39
C THR A 147 19.52 -10.22 -5.76
N ASP A 148 19.29 -11.32 -6.46
CA ASP A 148 19.82 -11.53 -7.81
C ASP A 148 19.17 -10.59 -8.83
N LYS A 149 17.84 -10.48 -8.81
CA LYS A 149 17.07 -9.69 -9.79
C LYS A 149 17.05 -8.20 -9.52
N VAL A 150 17.22 -7.77 -8.28
CA VAL A 150 17.04 -6.36 -7.88
C VAL A 150 18.22 -5.85 -7.05
N HIS A 151 18.41 -6.37 -5.83
CA HIS A 151 19.25 -5.68 -4.84
C HIS A 151 20.71 -5.55 -5.24
N ARG A 152 21.30 -6.59 -5.86
CA ARG A 152 22.73 -6.60 -6.22
C ARG A 152 23.11 -5.52 -7.24
N HIS A 153 22.15 -4.99 -7.99
CA HIS A 153 22.41 -4.04 -9.07
C HIS A 153 22.51 -2.60 -8.57
N GLY A 154 21.93 -2.28 -7.41
CA GLY A 154 21.93 -0.92 -6.87
C GLY A 154 21.46 0.11 -7.89
N ARG A 155 22.30 1.11 -8.17
CA ARG A 155 22.04 2.16 -9.18
C ARG A 155 22.75 1.92 -10.52
N ARG A 156 23.01 0.66 -10.89
CA ARG A 156 23.69 0.30 -12.14
C ARG A 156 22.92 0.72 -13.39
N TYR A 157 21.60 0.54 -13.38
CA TYR A 157 20.72 0.91 -14.50
C TYR A 157 20.32 2.38 -14.42
N GLY A 158 20.07 3.00 -15.57
CA GLY A 158 19.66 4.41 -15.67
C GLY A 158 18.21 4.63 -15.28
N SER A 159 17.37 3.59 -15.39
CA SER A 159 15.95 3.63 -14.99
C SER A 159 15.48 2.30 -14.43
N LEU A 160 14.30 2.33 -13.78
CA LEU A 160 13.60 1.12 -13.35
C LEU A 160 13.26 0.22 -14.55
N ASP A 161 12.75 0.79 -15.64
CA ASP A 161 12.39 0.03 -16.84
C ASP A 161 13.59 -0.69 -17.44
N GLU A 162 14.76 -0.06 -17.51
CA GLU A 162 15.99 -0.72 -17.97
C GLU A 162 16.37 -1.91 -17.09
N MET A 163 16.23 -1.78 -15.76
CA MET A 163 16.50 -2.88 -14.84
C MET A 163 15.47 -4.02 -15.03
N LEU A 164 14.18 -3.71 -15.10
CA LEU A 164 13.13 -4.72 -15.28
C LEU A 164 13.26 -5.42 -16.64
N GLU A 165 13.53 -4.68 -17.70
CA GLU A 165 13.71 -5.23 -19.04
C GLU A 165 14.94 -6.17 -19.12
N ASP A 166 16.06 -5.80 -18.49
CA ASP A 166 17.24 -6.66 -18.44
C ASP A 166 17.06 -7.90 -17.54
N GLN A 167 16.37 -7.76 -16.40
CA GLN A 167 16.28 -8.83 -15.39
C GLN A 167 15.08 -9.77 -15.56
N LEU A 168 13.99 -9.25 -16.12
CA LEU A 168 12.71 -9.95 -16.29
C LEU A 168 12.32 -10.11 -17.77
N GLY A 169 12.92 -9.33 -18.68
CA GLY A 169 12.57 -9.34 -20.11
C GLY A 169 11.39 -8.43 -20.48
N GLU A 170 10.91 -7.60 -19.55
CA GLU A 170 9.75 -6.73 -19.73
C GLU A 170 9.90 -5.46 -18.89
N LYS A 171 9.45 -4.32 -19.42
CA LYS A 171 9.36 -3.05 -18.67
C LYS A 171 8.27 -3.10 -17.60
N LEU A 172 8.13 -2.02 -16.82
CA LEU A 172 7.05 -1.92 -15.86
C LEU A 172 5.68 -2.08 -16.56
N ASN A 173 4.92 -3.08 -16.12
CA ASN A 173 3.61 -3.39 -16.68
C ASN A 173 2.54 -3.36 -15.58
N PRO A 174 1.64 -2.36 -15.56
CA PRO A 174 0.64 -2.22 -14.51
C PRO A 174 -0.40 -3.35 -14.50
N LYS A 175 -0.47 -4.16 -15.56
CA LYS A 175 -1.38 -5.31 -15.63
C LYS A 175 -1.21 -6.24 -14.44
N TYR A 176 0.02 -6.52 -14.00
CA TYR A 176 0.26 -7.42 -12.87
C TYR A 176 -0.35 -6.91 -11.57
N PHE A 177 -0.31 -5.60 -11.34
CA PHE A 177 -0.91 -4.98 -10.17
C PHE A 177 -2.43 -5.01 -10.21
N ILE A 178 -3.00 -4.70 -11.38
CA ILE A 178 -4.45 -4.78 -11.59
C ILE A 178 -4.93 -6.22 -11.40
N ASP A 179 -4.28 -7.19 -12.04
CA ASP A 179 -4.64 -8.61 -11.90
C ASP A 179 -4.53 -9.09 -10.45
N TYR A 180 -3.47 -8.70 -9.72
CA TYR A 180 -3.30 -9.02 -8.30
C TYR A 180 -4.48 -8.50 -7.46
N LEU A 181 -4.80 -7.21 -7.59
CA LEU A 181 -5.91 -6.61 -6.85
C LEU A 181 -7.25 -7.23 -7.26
N THR A 182 -7.52 -7.36 -8.56
CA THR A 182 -8.77 -7.95 -9.06
C THR A 182 -8.95 -9.36 -8.52
N ASN A 183 -7.96 -10.24 -8.66
CA ASN A 183 -8.09 -11.62 -8.21
C ASN A 183 -8.30 -11.70 -6.69
N LYS A 184 -7.44 -11.01 -5.91
CA LYS A 184 -7.50 -11.03 -4.45
C LYS A 184 -8.85 -10.53 -3.93
N TYR A 185 -9.32 -9.40 -4.45
CA TYR A 185 -10.52 -8.75 -3.93
C TYR A 185 -11.82 -9.37 -4.46
N THR A 186 -11.85 -9.92 -5.68
CA THR A 186 -12.98 -10.74 -6.16
C THR A 186 -13.12 -12.02 -5.32
N GLU A 187 -12.01 -12.66 -4.94
CA GLU A 187 -12.06 -13.84 -4.07
C GLU A 187 -12.56 -13.50 -2.65
N LEU A 188 -12.00 -12.45 -2.04
CA LEU A 188 -12.37 -11.99 -0.70
C LEU A 188 -13.83 -11.55 -0.59
N TYR A 189 -14.32 -10.75 -1.55
CA TYR A 189 -15.66 -10.16 -1.51
C TYR A 189 -16.70 -10.94 -2.33
N LYS A 190 -16.29 -11.99 -3.05
CA LYS A 190 -17.14 -12.85 -3.88
C LYS A 190 -17.95 -12.06 -4.92
N CYS A 191 -17.30 -11.12 -5.61
CA CYS A 191 -17.91 -10.19 -6.57
C CYS A 191 -17.28 -10.22 -7.96
#